data_AF-A0AAW9QKV8-F1
#
_entry.id   AF-A0AAW9QKV8-F1
#
_cell.length_a   1.000
_cell.length_b   1.000
_cell.length_c   1.000
_cell.angle_alpha   90.00
_cell.angle_beta   90.00
_cell.angle_gamma   90.00
#
_symmetry.space_group_name_H-M   'P 1'
#
loop_
_entity.id
_entity.type
_entity.pdbx_description
1 polymer ?
#
loop_
_entity_poly.entity_id
_entity_poly.type
_entity_poly.pdbx_seq_one_letter_code
_entity_poly.pdbx_strand_id
1 'polypeptide(L)' 'MIDNLHSPQRLLIELRMEHADLDSAIDRFAGEQSADDLSLRRLKKRRLLLRDQIARLEAELDPPEPA' A
#
# COMPACT_ATOMS: atom_id res chain seq x y z
N MET A 1 -17.58 15.98 21.84
CA MET A 1 -16.50 15.00 21.65
C MET A 1 -16.00 15.18 20.22
N ILE A 2 -14.87 15.84 20.07
CA ILE A 2 -14.20 16.06 18.79
C ILE A 2 -13.25 14.87 18.60
N ASP A 3 -12.98 14.52 17.33
CA ASP A 3 -12.03 13.50 16.85
C ASP A 3 -12.53 12.07 16.61
N ASN A 4 -13.43 11.91 15.63
CA ASN A 4 -13.49 10.66 14.87
C ASN A 4 -13.38 10.92 13.35
N LEU A 5 -12.50 11.86 12.95
CA LEU A 5 -12.20 12.13 11.54
C LEU A 5 -11.22 11.11 10.92
N HIS A 6 -10.61 10.26 11.75
CA HIS A 6 -9.72 9.19 11.34
C HIS A 6 -10.46 7.84 11.39
N SER A 7 -11.49 7.71 10.56
CA SER A 7 -12.14 6.42 10.36
C SER A 7 -11.08 5.45 9.80
N PRO A 8 -10.83 4.27 10.40
CA PRO A 8 -9.85 3.31 9.90
C PRO A 8 -10.11 2.89 8.44
N GLN A 9 -11.37 2.97 7.99
CA GLN A 9 -11.77 2.78 6.59
C GLN A 9 -11.18 3.85 5.66
N ARG A 10 -11.05 5.10 6.12
CA ARG A 10 -10.43 6.19 5.34
C ARG A 10 -8.94 5.95 5.17
N LEU A 11 -8.27 5.57 6.24
CA LEU A 11 -6.85 5.18 6.18
C LEU A 11 -6.63 4.00 5.24
N LEU A 12 -7.54 3.02 5.24
CA LEU A 12 -7.49 1.89 4.30
C LEU A 12 -7.59 2.35 2.84
N ILE A 13 -8.48 3.31 2.55
CA ILE A 13 -8.62 3.88 1.20
C ILE A 13 -7.34 4.62 0.81
N GLU A 14 -6.78 5.44 1.70
CA GLU A 14 -5.54 6.18 1.45
C GLU A 14 -4.36 5.22 1.18
N LEU A 15 -4.21 4.16 1.98
CA LEU A 15 -3.18 3.14 1.77
C LEU A 15 -3.36 2.40 0.43
N ARG A 16 -4.61 2.07 0.06
CA ARG A 16 -4.92 1.43 -1.23
C ARG A 16 -4.59 2.34 -2.41
N MET A 17 -4.89 3.64 -2.30
CA MET A 17 -4.51 4.63 -3.30
C MET A 17 -2.99 4.73 -3.43
N GLU A 18 -2.28 4.88 -2.32
CA GLU A 18 -0.80 4.96 -2.34
C GLU A 18 -0.18 3.69 -2.93
N HIS A 19 -0.75 2.50 -2.62
CA HIS A 19 -0.30 1.25 -3.22
C HIS A 19 -0.50 1.23 -4.74
N ALA A 20 -1.66 1.67 -5.24
CA ALA A 20 -1.96 1.73 -6.68
C ALA A 20 -1.06 2.74 -7.43
N ASP A 21 -0.80 3.89 -6.82
CA ASP A 21 0.13 4.90 -7.34
C ASP A 21 1.56 4.33 -7.40
N LEU A 22 1.97 3.60 -6.36
CA LEU A 22 3.28 2.98 -6.32
C LEU A 22 3.43 1.84 -7.34
N ASP A 23 2.37 1.05 -7.59
CA ASP A 23 2.35 0.07 -8.67
C ASP A 23 2.52 0.74 -10.03
N SER A 24 1.77 1.81 -10.27
CA SER A 24 1.88 2.60 -11.51
C SER A 24 3.29 3.19 -11.69
N ALA A 25 3.93 3.63 -10.60
CA ALA A 25 5.29 4.11 -10.62
C ALA A 25 6.31 3.00 -10.92
N ILE A 26 6.12 1.80 -10.35
CA ILE A 26 6.95 0.63 -10.63
C ILE A 26 6.85 0.21 -12.10
N ASP A 27 5.64 0.20 -12.67
CA ASP A 27 5.43 -0.19 -14.07
C ASP A 27 6.11 0.79 -15.04
N ARG A 28 6.01 2.09 -14.78
CA ARG A 28 6.72 3.12 -15.55
C ARG A 28 8.24 2.96 -15.43
N PHE A 29 8.73 2.78 -14.20
CA PHE A 29 10.16 2.62 -13.94
C PHE A 29 10.71 1.34 -14.59
N ALA A 30 9.95 0.25 -14.57
CA ALA A 30 10.36 -1.01 -15.20
C ALA A 30 10.45 -0.93 -16.74
N GLY A 31 9.75 0.02 -17.37
CA GLY A 31 9.80 0.26 -18.81
C GLY A 31 11.00 1.13 -19.27
N GLU A 32 11.73 1.76 -18.34
CA GLU A 32 12.87 2.60 -18.68
C GLU A 32 14.15 1.75 -18.88
N GLN A 33 14.82 1.91 -20.03
CA GLN A 33 16.05 1.17 -20.36
C GLN A 33 17.24 1.46 -19.42
N SER A 34 17.16 2.52 -18.61
CA SER A 34 18.18 2.91 -17.62
C SER A 34 17.70 2.79 -16.18
N ALA A 35 16.62 2.05 -15.95
CA ALA A 35 16.08 1.83 -14.63
C ALA A 35 17.12 1.16 -13.72
N ASP A 36 17.51 1.87 -12.67
CA ASP A 36 18.42 1.34 -11.66
C ASP A 36 17.75 0.22 -10.86
N ASP A 37 18.31 -0.99 -10.93
CA ASP A 37 17.84 -2.19 -10.23
C ASP A 37 17.68 -1.96 -8.72
N LEU A 38 18.55 -1.15 -8.11
CA LEU A 38 18.45 -0.85 -6.68
C LEU A 38 17.20 -0.01 -6.38
N SER A 39 16.93 0.99 -7.21
CA SER A 39 15.75 1.84 -7.12
C SER A 39 14.46 1.04 -7.32
N LEU A 40 14.42 0.15 -8.34
CA LEU A 40 13.28 -0.75 -8.56
C LEU A 40 13.04 -1.70 -7.37
N ARG A 41 14.11 -2.25 -6.78
CA ARG A 41 14.03 -3.09 -5.57
C ARG A 41 13.47 -2.32 -4.37
N ARG A 42 13.84 -1.04 -4.19
CA ARG A 42 13.31 -0.19 -3.12
C ARG A 42 11.82 0.08 -3.30
N LEU A 43 11.37 0.37 -4.52
CA LEU A 43 9.95 0.57 -4.83
C LEU A 43 9.13 -0.69 -4.55
N LYS A 44 9.59 -1.86 -5.03
CA LYS A 44 8.95 -3.16 -4.76
C LYS A 44 8.87 -3.46 -3.27
N LYS A 45 9.92 -3.15 -2.50
CA LYS A 45 9.91 -3.29 -1.03
C LYS A 45 8.87 -2.38 -0.39
N ARG A 46 8.78 -1.12 -0.81
CA ARG A 46 7.76 -0.17 -0.30
C ARG A 46 6.34 -0.66 -0.63
N ARG A 47 6.13 -1.23 -1.82
CA ARG A 47 4.84 -1.81 -2.21
C ARG A 47 4.44 -2.97 -1.30
N LEU A 48 5.39 -3.87 -1.01
CA LEU A 48 5.15 -4.97 -0.09
C LEU A 48 4.74 -4.47 1.30
N LEU A 49 5.43 -3.46 1.83
CA LEU A 49 5.09 -2.85 3.12
C LEU A 49 3.69 -2.23 3.12
N LEU A 50 3.30 -1.52 2.07
CA LEU A 50 1.95 -0.96 1.94
C LEU A 50 0.88 -2.07 1.90
N ARG A 51 1.13 -3.15 1.15
CA ARG A 51 0.24 -4.30 1.09
C ARG A 51 0.06 -4.94 2.47
N ASP A 52 1.15 -5.11 3.22
CA ASP A 52 1.09 -5.72 4.55
C ASP A 52 0.37 -4.80 5.56
N GLN A 53 0.52 -3.47 5.43
CA GLN A 53 -0.23 -2.49 6.23
C GLN A 53 -1.73 -2.52 5.89
N ILE A 54 -2.08 -2.60 4.61
CA ILE A 54 -3.46 -2.77 4.14
C ILE A 54 -4.06 -4.03 4.75
N ALA A 55 -3.39 -5.18 4.61
CA ALA A 55 -3.89 -6.46 5.11
C ALA A 55 -4.07 -6.45 6.64
N ARG A 56 -3.15 -5.82 7.37
CA ARG A 56 -3.27 -5.66 8.83
C ARG A 56 -4.48 -4.79 9.20
N LEU A 57 -4.65 -3.65 8.53
CA LEU A 57 -5.76 -2.74 8.79
C LEU A 57 -7.10 -3.36 8.37
N GLU A 58 -7.12 -4.13 7.29
CA GLU A 58 -8.27 -4.93 6.87
C GLU A 58 -8.62 -5.97 7.92
N ALA A 59 -7.64 -6.70 8.47
CA ALA A 59 -7.89 -7.67 9.54
C ALA A 59 -8.34 -7.02 10.86
N GLU A 60 -7.93 -5.78 11.15
CA GLU A 60 -8.41 -5.01 12.30
C GLU A 60 -9.86 -4.49 12.09
N LEU A 61 -10.23 -4.19 10.84
CA LEU A 61 -11.57 -3.72 10.44
C LEU A 61 -12.58 -4.85 10.26
N ASP A 62 -12.14 -5.96 9.70
CA ASP A 62 -12.91 -7.16 9.36
C ASP A 62 -12.04 -8.38 9.69
N PRO A 63 -12.07 -8.84 10.96
CA PRO A 63 -11.27 -9.98 11.37
C PRO A 63 -11.74 -11.22 10.59
N PRO A 64 -10.85 -11.89 9.84
CA PRO A 64 -11.24 -13.09 9.13
C PRO A 64 -11.74 -14.12 10.15
N GLU A 65 -12.97 -14.61 9.98
CA GLU A 65 -13.46 -15.73 10.78
C GLU A 65 -12.47 -16.90 10.64
N PRO A 66 -11.91 -17.42 11.74
CA PRO A 66 -11.09 -18.61 11.67
C PRO A 66 -11.99 -19.78 11.23
N ALA A 67 -11.71 -20.32 10.04
CA ALA A 67 -12.33 -21.53 9.52
C ALA A 67 -11.97 -22.77 10.35
#